data_AF-A0AAD6TJ46-F1
#
_entry.id   AF-A0AAD6TJ46-F1
#
_cell.length_a   1.000
_cell.length_b   1.000
_cell.length_c   1.000
_cell.angle_alpha   90.00
_cell.angle_beta   90.00
_cell.angle_gamma   90.00
#
_symmetry.space_group_name_H-M   'P 1'
#
loop_
_entity.id
_entity.type
_entity.pdbx_description
1 polymer ?
#
loop_
_entity_poly.entity_id
_entity_poly.type
_entity_poly.pdbx_seq_one_letter_code
_entity_poly.pdbx_strand_id
1 'polypeptide(L)'
;MGMKIANLEYMFGLVQLALNVDSEQRTAKLQGLPHVSKKDLAKKYYTSTTKRTTFQDRLKFGQRFLLLCGAGTLSMLVIIAALDLRVFITRRCHEADITCLATAIREVHHRKWLPLVKRLMVPIHYIRHSSGYIQTLKLKYKMPLKAEEPPKIIEFGFQDHLISDQIFDDIQTNLIKPAKRKVKTPSTGQPPSEFTGLPDRSPAWEFSPTPPLWKAPSDPEDIGLPPPVTIKTPLKLGKSACPVKKKNRNEWTEQQRLFADKAPIATSREDLQSKLNAMHKGGTCRKNKYVEIKSNILDDKALFIRDANGKLLSLLFKIPEEYRAGLQSAIDHINTVLLGEWKDDDSRRSAFKYLSLHYSWYARFAEKGHTAPKDVHPDKCKKVGVKHVNLTGRVPHQSSELLEEPEEYAALANAFTNFFEILKVAVAYYLPDDTKELSIYVDELPLGATSPCHPFGGFVINISSCTWGHRDKDKNMCLIASMGEHTGGQLCLHEAGLKFDLRLGDVLIFPSCDLTHFNCHFRGRRATIVLHTDREANSWTGDAHGWNAYVVNHRRHDENEGKGEDEDEGEDEGEVDED
;
A
#
# COMPACT_ATOMS: atom_id res chain seq x y z
N MET A 1 -2.40 -13.10 -14.57
CA MET A 1 -2.31 -14.56 -14.31
C MET A 1 -3.68 -15.17 -14.62
N GLY A 2 -3.80 -16.02 -15.65
CA GLY A 2 -5.10 -16.59 -16.03
C GLY A 2 -5.51 -17.69 -15.06
N MET A 3 -6.38 -17.38 -14.09
CA MET A 3 -6.92 -18.38 -13.17
C MET A 3 -7.76 -19.40 -13.96
N LYS A 4 -7.41 -20.69 -13.86
CA LYS A 4 -8.22 -21.77 -14.43
C LYS A 4 -9.45 -21.98 -13.54
N ILE A 5 -10.56 -21.29 -13.82
CA ILE A 5 -11.83 -21.41 -13.07
C ILE A 5 -12.22 -22.88 -12.86
N ALA A 6 -12.07 -23.73 -13.88
CA ALA A 6 -12.34 -25.17 -13.79
C ALA A 6 -11.49 -25.91 -12.73
N ASN A 7 -10.25 -25.48 -12.48
CA ASN A 7 -9.43 -26.04 -11.40
C ASN A 7 -10.00 -25.65 -10.04
N LEU A 8 -10.44 -24.41 -9.88
CA LEU A 8 -11.02 -23.90 -8.64
C LEU A 8 -12.32 -24.63 -8.32
N GLU A 9 -13.27 -24.71 -9.26
CA GLU A 9 -14.54 -25.44 -9.12
C GLU A 9 -14.31 -26.90 -8.75
N TYR A 10 -13.35 -27.57 -9.41
CA TYR A 10 -12.99 -28.94 -9.11
C TYR A 10 -12.50 -29.10 -7.66
N MET A 11 -11.59 -28.23 -7.21
CA MET A 11 -11.08 -28.28 -5.83
C MET A 11 -12.18 -27.98 -4.82
N PHE A 12 -13.08 -27.04 -5.14
CA PHE A 12 -14.24 -26.71 -4.32
C PHE A 12 -15.15 -27.92 -4.13
N GLY A 13 -15.43 -28.65 -5.22
CA GLY A 13 -16.20 -29.92 -5.16
C GLY A 13 -15.52 -31.00 -4.31
N LEU A 14 -14.17 -31.07 -4.32
CA LEU A 14 -13.43 -32.00 -3.46
C LEU A 14 -13.49 -31.61 -1.97
N VAL A 15 -13.37 -30.31 -1.66
CA VAL A 15 -13.51 -29.80 -0.30
C VAL A 15 -14.93 -30.05 0.21
N GLN A 16 -15.96 -29.75 -0.60
CA GLN A 16 -17.35 -30.02 -0.27
C GLN A 16 -17.62 -31.50 0.01
N LEU A 17 -17.00 -32.41 -0.76
CA LEU A 17 -17.08 -33.84 -0.52
C LEU A 17 -16.47 -34.22 0.84
N ALA A 18 -15.31 -33.66 1.20
CA ALA A 18 -14.66 -33.92 2.48
C ALA A 18 -15.51 -33.42 3.66
N LEU A 19 -16.09 -32.22 3.54
CA LEU A 19 -17.03 -31.66 4.53
C LEU A 19 -18.26 -32.54 4.74
N ASN A 20 -18.84 -33.01 3.64
CA ASN A 20 -20.01 -33.89 3.67
C ASN A 20 -19.71 -35.23 4.34
N VAL A 21 -18.53 -35.81 4.08
CA VAL A 21 -18.11 -37.06 4.71
C VAL A 21 -17.87 -36.88 6.21
N ASP A 22 -17.19 -35.80 6.62
CA ASP A 22 -16.95 -35.50 8.03
C ASP A 22 -18.24 -35.32 8.82
N SER A 23 -19.16 -34.52 8.29
CA SER A 23 -20.48 -34.29 8.89
C SER A 23 -21.21 -35.60 9.16
N GLU A 24 -21.28 -36.50 8.19
CA GLU A 24 -21.97 -37.79 8.33
C GLU A 24 -21.30 -38.69 9.37
N GLN A 25 -19.96 -38.73 9.39
CA GLN A 25 -19.19 -39.49 10.37
C GLN A 25 -19.42 -38.96 11.79
N ARG A 26 -19.48 -37.64 11.96
CA ARG A 26 -19.77 -36.99 13.24
C ARG A 26 -21.20 -37.22 13.71
N THR A 27 -22.18 -37.06 12.82
CA THR A 27 -23.59 -37.32 13.14
C THR A 27 -23.78 -38.75 13.61
N ALA A 28 -23.21 -39.73 12.90
CA ALA A 28 -23.25 -41.12 13.33
C ALA A 28 -22.60 -41.31 14.72
N LYS A 29 -21.43 -40.72 14.97
CA LYS A 29 -20.76 -40.78 16.27
C LYS A 29 -21.59 -40.17 17.41
N LEU A 30 -22.19 -39.00 17.20
CA LEU A 30 -23.01 -38.32 18.21
C LEU A 30 -24.30 -39.08 18.51
N GLN A 31 -24.88 -39.72 17.50
CA GLN A 31 -26.09 -40.53 17.65
C GLN A 31 -25.82 -41.96 18.18
N GLY A 32 -24.56 -42.28 18.50
CA GLY A 32 -24.18 -43.64 18.91
C GLY A 32 -24.37 -44.69 17.81
N LEU A 33 -24.49 -44.27 16.55
CA LEU A 33 -24.65 -45.16 15.40
C LEU A 33 -23.30 -45.77 14.99
N PRO A 34 -23.32 -46.96 14.34
CA PRO A 34 -22.11 -47.53 13.76
C PRO A 34 -21.42 -46.57 12.80
N HIS A 35 -20.09 -46.62 12.75
CA HIS A 35 -19.30 -45.83 11.82
C HIS A 35 -19.72 -46.08 10.37
N VAL A 36 -20.15 -45.03 9.66
CA VAL A 36 -20.57 -45.12 8.26
C VAL A 36 -19.42 -45.60 7.39
N SER A 37 -19.59 -46.73 6.71
CA SER A 37 -18.50 -47.32 5.95
C SER A 37 -18.14 -46.44 4.73
N LYS A 38 -16.87 -46.45 4.31
CA LYS A 38 -16.45 -45.77 3.07
C LYS A 38 -17.22 -46.27 1.84
N LYS A 39 -17.73 -47.51 1.87
CA LYS A 39 -18.54 -48.09 0.78
C LYS A 39 -19.92 -47.43 0.72
N ASP A 40 -20.54 -47.20 1.87
CA ASP A 40 -21.86 -46.56 1.95
C ASP A 40 -21.76 -45.08 1.59
N LEU A 41 -20.72 -44.39 2.07
CA LEU A 41 -20.41 -43.02 1.67
C LEU A 41 -20.16 -42.91 0.16
N ALA A 42 -19.42 -43.85 -0.43
CA ALA A 42 -19.21 -43.88 -1.88
C ALA A 42 -20.54 -44.05 -2.64
N LYS A 43 -21.41 -44.98 -2.20
CA LYS A 43 -22.74 -45.19 -2.81
C LYS A 43 -23.64 -43.97 -2.68
N LYS A 44 -23.51 -43.20 -1.60
CA LYS A 44 -24.30 -41.99 -1.34
C LYS A 44 -23.87 -40.81 -2.19
N TYR A 45 -22.57 -40.58 -2.34
CA TYR A 45 -22.04 -39.38 -3.02
C TYR A 45 -21.66 -39.61 -4.50
N TYR A 46 -21.66 -40.86 -4.98
CA TYR A 46 -21.36 -41.20 -6.36
C TYR A 46 -22.40 -42.14 -6.95
N THR A 47 -22.56 -42.07 -8.27
CA THR A 47 -23.37 -43.02 -9.03
C THR A 47 -22.77 -44.43 -8.94
N SER A 48 -23.62 -45.46 -9.11
CA SER A 48 -23.28 -46.88 -8.98
C SER A 48 -22.14 -47.37 -9.87
N THR A 49 -21.72 -46.58 -10.87
CA THR A 49 -20.66 -46.89 -11.82
C THR A 49 -19.27 -46.39 -11.40
N THR A 50 -19.14 -45.58 -10.34
CA THR A 50 -17.83 -45.05 -9.93
C THR A 50 -17.03 -46.06 -9.11
N LYS A 51 -15.80 -46.35 -9.51
CA LYS A 51 -14.90 -47.26 -8.79
C LYS A 51 -14.62 -46.73 -7.36
N ARG A 52 -14.66 -47.60 -6.35
CA ARG A 52 -14.37 -47.28 -4.94
C ARG A 52 -13.02 -46.57 -4.74
N THR A 53 -12.02 -46.94 -5.53
CA THR A 53 -10.68 -46.31 -5.51
C THR A 53 -10.76 -44.82 -5.87
N THR A 54 -11.60 -44.46 -6.84
CA THR A 54 -11.84 -43.06 -7.24
C THR A 54 -12.47 -42.23 -6.12
N PHE A 55 -13.42 -42.80 -5.35
CA PHE A 55 -13.98 -42.11 -4.18
C PHE A 55 -12.92 -41.84 -3.12
N GLN A 56 -12.09 -42.85 -2.79
CA GLN A 56 -11.06 -42.72 -1.77
C GLN A 56 -9.99 -41.70 -2.14
N ASP A 57 -9.56 -41.69 -3.40
CA ASP A 57 -8.60 -40.69 -3.90
C ASP A 57 -9.19 -39.28 -3.84
N ARG A 58 -10.44 -39.09 -4.29
CA ARG A 58 -11.10 -37.78 -4.27
C ARG A 58 -11.34 -37.28 -2.85
N LEU A 59 -11.74 -38.16 -1.92
CA LEU A 59 -11.85 -37.82 -0.50
C LEU A 59 -10.49 -37.41 0.07
N LYS A 60 -9.42 -38.17 -0.21
CA LYS A 60 -8.06 -37.87 0.23
C LYS A 60 -7.58 -36.51 -0.31
N PHE A 61 -7.86 -36.22 -1.58
CA PHE A 61 -7.54 -34.92 -2.18
C PHE A 61 -8.33 -33.79 -1.54
N GLY A 62 -9.63 -34.00 -1.30
CA GLY A 62 -10.48 -33.06 -0.58
C GLY A 62 -9.96 -32.74 0.82
N GLN A 63 -9.52 -33.75 1.56
CA GLN A 63 -8.92 -33.58 2.90
C GLN A 63 -7.62 -32.76 2.86
N ARG A 64 -6.77 -32.95 1.84
CA ARG A 64 -5.55 -32.14 1.67
C ARG A 64 -5.87 -30.68 1.43
N PHE A 65 -6.82 -30.41 0.53
CA PHE A 65 -7.27 -29.04 0.28
C PHE A 65 -7.94 -28.43 1.50
N LEU A 66 -8.76 -29.20 2.21
CA LEU A 66 -9.41 -28.78 3.45
C LEU A 66 -8.39 -28.40 4.52
N LEU A 67 -7.30 -29.16 4.66
CA LEU A 67 -6.20 -28.85 5.58
C LEU A 67 -5.54 -27.51 5.24
N LEU A 68 -5.24 -27.28 3.95
CA LEU A 68 -4.69 -26.01 3.49
C LEU A 68 -5.69 -24.85 3.64
N CYS A 69 -6.99 -25.10 3.43
CA CYS A 69 -8.03 -24.10 3.66
C CYS A 69 -8.13 -23.71 5.13
N GLY A 70 -8.01 -24.66 6.05
CA GLY A 70 -7.95 -24.31 7.48
C GLY A 70 -6.69 -23.56 7.85
N ALA A 71 -5.58 -23.74 7.12
CA ALA A 71 -4.38 -22.93 7.33
C ALA A 71 -4.54 -21.47 6.87
N GLY A 72 -5.01 -21.23 5.64
CA GLY A 72 -4.98 -19.90 5.01
C GLY A 72 -6.32 -19.40 4.44
N THR A 73 -7.45 -19.90 4.94
CA THR A 73 -8.85 -19.72 4.45
C THR A 73 -9.12 -20.41 3.12
N LEU A 74 -10.38 -20.34 2.64
CA LEU A 74 -10.76 -20.78 1.28
C LEU A 74 -9.88 -20.16 0.19
N SER A 75 -9.31 -18.97 0.44
CA SER A 75 -8.43 -18.25 -0.49
C SER A 75 -7.20 -19.07 -0.91
N MET A 76 -6.77 -20.05 -0.11
CA MET A 76 -5.72 -20.99 -0.51
C MET A 76 -6.07 -21.80 -1.75
N LEU A 77 -7.35 -22.12 -1.97
CA LEU A 77 -7.79 -22.79 -3.21
C LEU A 77 -7.56 -21.91 -4.43
N VAL A 78 -7.71 -20.60 -4.30
CA VAL A 78 -7.50 -19.68 -5.43
C VAL A 78 -6.03 -19.60 -5.77
N ILE A 79 -5.15 -19.48 -4.78
CA ILE A 79 -3.69 -19.54 -5.00
C ILE A 79 -3.33 -20.85 -5.71
N ILE A 80 -3.81 -21.98 -5.20
CA ILE A 80 -3.49 -23.29 -5.78
C ILE A 80 -3.98 -23.38 -7.22
N ALA A 81 -5.16 -22.82 -7.53
CA ALA A 81 -5.71 -22.79 -8.88
C ALA A 81 -4.89 -21.89 -9.82
N ALA A 82 -4.53 -20.69 -9.35
CA ALA A 82 -3.77 -19.69 -10.09
C ALA A 82 -2.35 -20.15 -10.41
N LEU A 83 -1.72 -20.88 -9.48
CA LEU A 83 -0.38 -21.45 -9.63
C LEU A 83 -0.38 -22.85 -10.28
N ASP A 84 -1.55 -23.37 -10.69
CA ASP A 84 -1.74 -24.72 -11.24
C ASP A 84 -1.15 -25.85 -10.36
N LEU A 85 -1.12 -25.64 -9.04
CA LEU A 85 -0.52 -26.57 -8.07
C LEU A 85 -1.44 -27.75 -7.71
N ARG A 86 -2.66 -27.79 -8.24
CA ARG A 86 -3.64 -28.85 -7.97
C ARG A 86 -3.06 -30.25 -8.20
N VAL A 87 -2.40 -30.46 -9.34
CA VAL A 87 -1.86 -31.79 -9.70
C VAL A 87 -0.70 -32.17 -8.78
N PHE A 88 0.13 -31.19 -8.41
CA PHE A 88 1.24 -31.39 -7.49
C PHE A 88 0.73 -31.79 -6.09
N ILE A 89 -0.23 -31.04 -5.54
CA ILE A 89 -0.81 -31.30 -4.22
C ILE A 89 -1.53 -32.65 -4.17
N THR A 90 -2.26 -33.01 -5.23
CA THR A 90 -3.02 -34.26 -5.26
C THR A 90 -2.14 -35.48 -5.50
N ARG A 91 -1.15 -35.41 -6.39
CA ARG A 91 -0.38 -36.59 -6.83
C ARG A 91 1.03 -36.71 -6.26
N ARG A 92 1.66 -35.60 -5.87
CA ARG A 92 3.10 -35.56 -5.55
C ARG A 92 3.41 -35.22 -4.11
N CYS A 93 2.53 -34.51 -3.40
CA CYS A 93 2.76 -34.22 -1.98
C CYS A 93 2.42 -35.43 -1.10
N HIS A 94 3.27 -35.70 -0.11
CA HIS A 94 2.91 -36.57 1.00
C HIS A 94 2.00 -35.82 1.98
N GLU A 95 1.22 -36.54 2.76
CA GLU A 95 0.33 -35.92 3.77
C GLU A 95 1.13 -35.12 4.80
N ALA A 96 2.29 -35.62 5.21
CA ALA A 96 3.20 -34.92 6.11
C ALA A 96 3.63 -33.56 5.54
N ASP A 97 3.89 -33.45 4.24
CA ASP A 97 4.28 -32.20 3.60
C ASP A 97 3.14 -31.19 3.61
N ILE A 98 1.90 -31.65 3.35
CA ILE A 98 0.71 -30.80 3.40
C ILE A 98 0.44 -30.32 4.82
N THR A 99 0.61 -31.18 5.82
CA THR A 99 0.50 -30.80 7.23
C THR A 99 1.59 -29.79 7.60
N CYS A 100 2.85 -30.03 7.25
CA CYS A 100 3.93 -29.08 7.51
C CYS A 100 3.70 -27.72 6.85
N LEU A 101 3.22 -27.71 5.61
CA LEU A 101 2.87 -26.47 4.91
C LEU A 101 1.71 -25.75 5.61
N ALA A 102 0.66 -26.48 6.00
CA ALA A 102 -0.47 -25.93 6.74
C ALA A 102 -0.05 -25.34 8.10
N THR A 103 0.83 -26.01 8.83
CA THR A 103 1.44 -25.50 10.07
C THR A 103 2.24 -24.23 9.81
N ALA A 104 3.10 -24.24 8.78
CA ALA A 104 3.93 -23.10 8.42
C ALA A 104 3.10 -21.87 8.01
N ILE A 105 1.97 -22.07 7.34
CA ILE A 105 1.03 -21.01 6.97
C ILE A 105 0.37 -20.39 8.22
N ARG A 106 0.08 -21.19 9.26
CA ARG A 106 -0.48 -20.67 10.53
C ARG A 106 0.58 -20.01 11.43
N GLU A 107 1.79 -20.56 11.49
CA GLU A 107 2.93 -20.04 12.28
C GLU A 107 3.78 -19.04 11.49
N VAL A 108 3.16 -17.94 11.06
CA VAL A 108 3.80 -16.90 10.22
C VAL A 108 5.07 -16.31 10.86
N HIS A 109 5.16 -16.31 12.20
CA HIS A 109 6.30 -15.75 12.94
C HIS A 109 7.60 -16.56 12.80
N HIS A 110 7.55 -17.77 12.25
CA HIS A 110 8.76 -18.53 11.97
C HIS A 110 9.50 -17.88 10.79
N ARG A 111 10.59 -17.14 11.07
CA ARG A 111 11.38 -16.33 10.11
C ARG A 111 11.64 -16.98 8.75
N LYS A 112 11.79 -18.31 8.70
CA LYS A 112 12.01 -19.05 7.43
C LYS A 112 10.83 -19.02 6.47
N TRP A 113 9.60 -18.91 6.97
CA TRP A 113 8.37 -19.00 6.17
C TRP A 113 7.74 -17.63 5.90
N LEU A 114 8.13 -16.60 6.64
CA LEU A 114 7.60 -15.24 6.53
C LEU A 114 7.60 -14.70 5.09
N PRO A 115 8.66 -14.83 4.26
CA PRO A 115 8.64 -14.34 2.89
C PRO A 115 7.66 -15.10 1.99
N LEU A 116 7.53 -16.42 2.20
CA LEU A 116 6.57 -17.23 1.47
C LEU A 116 5.14 -16.83 1.84
N VAL A 117 4.86 -16.66 3.14
CA VAL A 117 3.54 -16.23 3.61
C VAL A 117 3.21 -14.82 3.11
N LYS A 118 4.13 -13.86 3.16
CA LYS A 118 3.96 -12.51 2.56
C LYS A 118 3.48 -12.61 1.12
N ARG A 119 4.23 -13.35 0.29
CA ARG A 119 3.93 -13.54 -1.13
C ARG A 119 2.61 -14.26 -1.39
N LEU A 120 2.10 -15.04 -0.43
CA LEU A 120 0.81 -15.73 -0.55
C LEU A 120 -0.35 -14.86 -0.04
N MET A 121 -0.15 -14.07 1.01
CA MET A 121 -1.19 -13.26 1.66
C MET A 121 -1.66 -12.08 0.82
N VAL A 122 -0.75 -11.41 0.11
CA VAL A 122 -1.15 -10.24 -0.68
C VAL A 122 -2.04 -10.61 -1.88
N PRO A 123 -1.75 -11.68 -2.65
CA PRO A 123 -2.68 -12.19 -3.65
C PRO A 123 -4.03 -12.60 -3.07
N ILE A 124 -4.06 -13.21 -1.87
CA ILE A 124 -5.31 -13.54 -1.17
C ILE A 124 -6.14 -12.28 -0.95
N HIS A 125 -5.53 -11.21 -0.45
CA HIS A 125 -6.22 -9.95 -0.22
C HIS A 125 -6.78 -9.38 -1.53
N TYR A 126 -5.95 -9.32 -2.58
CA TYR A 126 -6.38 -8.84 -3.90
C TYR A 126 -7.55 -9.65 -4.47
N ILE A 127 -7.44 -10.98 -4.44
CA ILE A 127 -8.45 -11.92 -4.98
C ILE A 127 -9.81 -11.75 -4.30
N ARG A 128 -9.84 -11.47 -2.99
CA ARG A 128 -11.09 -11.30 -2.23
C ARG A 128 -11.91 -10.09 -2.69
N HIS A 129 -11.23 -9.07 -3.19
CA HIS A 129 -11.84 -7.80 -3.58
C HIS A 129 -12.08 -7.64 -5.09
N SER A 130 -11.48 -8.48 -5.93
CA SER A 130 -11.42 -8.23 -7.37
C SER A 130 -12.24 -9.18 -8.26
N SER A 131 -12.79 -10.29 -7.75
CA SER A 131 -13.56 -11.24 -8.60
C SER A 131 -14.98 -11.52 -8.08
N GLY A 132 -15.98 -10.94 -8.75
CA GLY A 132 -17.39 -11.18 -8.45
C GLY A 132 -17.80 -12.66 -8.55
N TYR A 133 -17.19 -13.43 -9.46
CA TYR A 133 -17.44 -14.88 -9.58
C TYR A 133 -16.92 -15.67 -8.37
N ILE A 134 -15.74 -15.35 -7.83
CA ILE A 134 -15.21 -16.04 -6.64
C ILE A 134 -16.15 -15.81 -5.44
N GLN A 135 -16.79 -14.64 -5.37
CA GLN A 135 -17.71 -14.31 -4.30
C GLN A 135 -19.02 -15.13 -4.33
N THR A 136 -19.41 -15.69 -5.49
CA THR A 136 -20.62 -16.55 -5.59
C THR A 136 -20.37 -17.99 -5.14
N LEU A 137 -19.10 -18.42 -4.99
CA LEU A 137 -18.77 -19.77 -4.54
C LEU A 137 -19.02 -19.92 -3.03
N LYS A 138 -19.94 -20.82 -2.68
CA LYS A 138 -20.34 -21.13 -1.29
C LYS A 138 -20.19 -22.62 -0.98
N LEU A 139 -19.59 -22.94 0.17
CA LEU A 139 -19.58 -24.28 0.75
C LEU A 139 -20.72 -24.43 1.74
N LYS A 140 -21.22 -25.66 1.88
CA LYS A 140 -22.25 -26.03 2.84
C LYS A 140 -21.70 -27.04 3.82
N TYR A 141 -21.70 -26.72 5.11
CA TYR A 141 -21.31 -27.65 6.16
C TYR A 141 -22.52 -27.95 7.05
N LYS A 142 -22.85 -29.24 7.15
CA LYS A 142 -23.89 -29.74 8.07
C LYS A 142 -23.26 -29.95 9.43
N MET A 143 -23.25 -28.90 10.25
CA MET A 143 -22.63 -28.93 11.56
C MET A 143 -23.54 -29.67 12.56
N PRO A 144 -23.10 -30.79 13.13
CA PRO A 144 -23.91 -31.51 14.10
C PRO A 144 -23.70 -30.88 15.48
N LEU A 145 -24.79 -30.44 16.13
CA LEU A 145 -24.74 -29.70 17.39
C LEU A 145 -24.81 -30.63 18.62
N LYS A 146 -25.83 -31.50 18.66
CA LYS A 146 -26.06 -32.52 19.70
C LYS A 146 -26.75 -33.73 19.09
N ALA A 147 -26.76 -34.87 19.80
CA ALA A 147 -27.39 -36.11 19.34
C ALA A 147 -28.88 -35.94 18.98
N GLU A 148 -29.58 -35.06 19.70
CA GLU A 148 -31.03 -34.86 19.61
C GLU A 148 -31.43 -33.66 18.74
N GLU A 149 -30.49 -32.82 18.33
CA GLU A 149 -30.76 -31.62 17.53
C GLU A 149 -30.48 -31.89 16.04
N PRO A 150 -31.35 -31.45 15.11
CA PRO A 150 -31.07 -31.58 13.68
C PRO A 150 -29.80 -30.80 13.31
N PRO A 151 -28.94 -31.33 12.42
CA PRO A 151 -27.72 -30.66 12.03
C PRO A 151 -28.01 -29.31 11.39
N LYS A 152 -27.32 -28.27 11.85
CA LYS A 152 -27.44 -26.92 11.29
C LYS A 152 -26.66 -26.85 9.99
N ILE A 153 -27.30 -26.41 8.91
CA ILE A 153 -26.60 -26.13 7.65
C ILE A 153 -25.99 -24.74 7.74
N ILE A 154 -24.67 -24.67 7.66
CA ILE A 154 -23.93 -23.41 7.59
C ILE A 154 -23.44 -23.25 6.15
N GLU A 155 -23.82 -22.15 5.52
CA GLU A 155 -23.34 -21.77 4.19
C GLU A 155 -22.31 -20.67 4.34
N PHE A 156 -21.11 -20.86 3.78
CA PHE A 156 -20.00 -19.92 3.92
C PHE A 156 -19.17 -19.87 2.64
N GLY A 157 -18.67 -18.68 2.30
CA GLY A 157 -17.81 -18.46 1.13
C GLY A 157 -16.54 -17.68 1.49
N PHE A 158 -15.88 -17.13 0.47
CA PHE A 158 -14.61 -16.42 0.61
C PHE A 158 -14.66 -15.15 1.50
N GLN A 159 -15.84 -14.58 1.70
CA GLN A 159 -16.05 -13.41 2.57
C GLN A 159 -16.24 -13.82 4.04
N ASP A 160 -16.74 -15.02 4.29
CA ASP A 160 -17.18 -15.52 5.60
C ASP A 160 -16.01 -16.16 6.39
N HIS A 161 -14.86 -15.48 6.45
CA HIS A 161 -13.62 -16.08 6.97
C HIS A 161 -13.69 -16.52 8.44
N LEU A 162 -14.31 -15.74 9.32
CA LEU A 162 -14.48 -16.14 10.72
C LEU A 162 -15.27 -17.45 10.84
N ILE A 163 -16.34 -17.59 10.05
CA ILE A 163 -17.16 -18.80 9.99
C ILE A 163 -16.36 -19.95 9.38
N SER A 164 -15.63 -19.67 8.28
CA SER A 164 -14.77 -20.63 7.60
C SER A 164 -13.68 -21.18 8.53
N ASP A 165 -13.05 -20.30 9.31
CA ASP A 165 -11.98 -20.66 10.24
C ASP A 165 -12.54 -21.50 11.38
N GLN A 166 -13.64 -21.07 12.00
CA GLN A 166 -14.32 -21.85 13.05
C GLN A 166 -14.68 -23.27 12.57
N ILE A 167 -15.19 -23.39 11.35
CA ILE A 167 -15.52 -24.68 10.73
C ILE A 167 -14.25 -25.51 10.50
N PHE A 168 -13.19 -24.92 9.95
CA PHE A 168 -11.98 -25.67 9.66
C PHE A 168 -11.20 -26.09 10.90
N ASP A 169 -11.16 -25.27 11.95
CA ASP A 169 -10.60 -25.61 13.25
C ASP A 169 -11.34 -26.80 13.87
N ASP A 170 -12.67 -26.75 13.86
CA ASP A 170 -13.51 -27.86 14.32
C ASP A 170 -13.20 -29.15 13.55
N ILE A 171 -13.05 -29.08 12.21
CA ILE A 171 -12.80 -30.25 11.36
C ILE A 171 -11.40 -30.85 11.53
N GLN A 172 -10.38 -30.00 11.66
CA GLN A 172 -8.99 -30.44 11.74
C GLN A 172 -8.74 -31.36 12.94
N THR A 173 -9.40 -31.12 14.07
CA THR A 173 -9.27 -31.96 15.27
C THR A 173 -9.79 -33.39 15.10
N ASN A 174 -10.65 -33.64 14.11
CA ASN A 174 -11.40 -34.90 13.99
C ASN A 174 -11.00 -35.79 12.79
N LEU A 175 -10.67 -35.20 11.63
CA LEU A 175 -10.36 -35.98 10.43
C LEU A 175 -8.89 -36.37 10.29
N ILE A 176 -7.99 -35.57 10.85
CA ILE A 176 -6.56 -35.70 10.65
C ILE A 176 -5.97 -36.05 12.01
N LYS A 177 -5.96 -37.35 12.35
CA LYS A 177 -5.02 -37.82 13.36
C LYS A 177 -3.64 -37.70 12.73
N PRO A 178 -2.76 -36.77 13.15
CA PRO A 178 -1.40 -36.77 12.65
C PRO A 178 -0.87 -38.19 12.83
N ALA A 179 -0.34 -38.78 11.75
CA ALA A 179 0.21 -40.12 11.81
C ALA A 179 1.15 -40.16 13.01
N LYS A 180 0.86 -41.02 14.01
CA LYS A 180 1.74 -41.20 15.17
C LYS A 180 3.08 -41.67 14.63
N ARG A 181 3.95 -40.72 14.32
CA ARG A 181 5.30 -40.99 13.85
C ARG A 181 5.94 -41.63 15.06
N LYS A 182 6.23 -42.94 14.99
CA LYS A 182 7.09 -43.62 15.96
C LYS A 182 8.48 -42.99 15.82
N VAL A 183 8.65 -41.78 16.32
CA VAL A 183 9.96 -41.16 16.46
C VAL A 183 10.64 -41.99 17.53
N LYS A 184 11.69 -42.72 17.15
CA LYS A 184 12.62 -43.26 18.13
C LYS A 184 13.19 -42.06 18.86
N THR A 185 12.74 -41.82 20.08
CA THR A 185 13.20 -40.74 20.93
C THR A 185 14.71 -40.87 21.13
N PRO A 186 15.52 -39.84 20.80
CA PRO A 186 16.85 -39.71 21.39
C PRO A 186 16.68 -39.56 22.91
N SER A 187 17.58 -40.16 23.67
CA SER A 187 17.51 -40.38 25.12
C SER A 187 17.60 -39.12 26.01
N THR A 188 17.23 -37.95 25.51
CA THR A 188 17.23 -36.71 26.29
C THR A 188 15.79 -36.34 26.61
N GLY A 189 15.35 -36.77 27.80
CA GLY A 189 13.98 -36.74 28.27
C GLY A 189 13.35 -35.36 28.26
N GLN A 190 12.51 -35.13 27.27
CA GLN A 190 11.15 -34.59 27.43
C GLN A 190 10.38 -34.96 26.14
N PRO A 191 9.24 -35.68 26.23
CA PRO A 191 8.40 -35.87 25.07
C PRO A 191 7.88 -34.50 24.63
N PRO A 192 7.96 -34.13 23.33
CA PRO A 192 7.25 -32.96 22.86
C PRO A 192 5.77 -33.19 23.15
N SER A 193 5.15 -32.24 23.85
CA SER A 193 3.72 -32.21 24.09
C SER A 193 2.97 -32.55 22.81
N GLU A 194 2.00 -33.45 22.93
CA GLU A 194 1.21 -34.00 21.84
C GLU A 194 0.65 -32.86 20.96
N PHE A 195 1.24 -32.64 19.77
CA PHE A 195 0.65 -31.79 18.74
C PHE A 195 -0.57 -32.51 18.16
N THR A 196 -1.73 -32.39 18.81
CA THR A 196 -3.00 -33.00 18.37
C THR A 196 -3.81 -32.07 17.46
N GLY A 197 -3.31 -30.87 17.15
CA GLY A 197 -3.95 -29.92 16.25
C GLY A 197 -2.93 -29.02 15.53
N LEU A 198 -3.41 -28.29 14.52
CA LEU A 198 -2.67 -27.16 13.99
C LEU A 198 -2.62 -26.06 15.06
N PRO A 199 -1.55 -25.24 15.08
CA PRO A 199 -1.44 -24.12 16.00
C PRO A 199 -2.57 -23.11 15.75
N ASP A 200 -2.84 -22.27 16.75
CA ASP A 200 -3.74 -21.13 16.60
C ASP A 200 -3.27 -20.27 15.44
N ARG A 201 -4.23 -19.72 14.70
CA ARG A 201 -3.93 -18.86 13.56
C ARG A 201 -3.22 -17.59 14.07
N SER A 202 -2.12 -17.23 13.42
CA SER A 202 -1.47 -15.93 13.69
C SER A 202 -2.46 -14.78 13.45
N PRO A 203 -2.50 -13.76 14.34
CA PRO A 203 -3.29 -12.54 14.13
C PRO A 203 -2.95 -11.81 12.82
N ALA A 204 -1.81 -12.13 12.18
CA ALA A 204 -1.49 -11.65 10.84
C ALA A 204 -2.56 -11.99 9.79
N TRP A 205 -3.37 -13.03 10.04
CA TRP A 205 -4.51 -13.43 9.20
C TRP A 205 -5.84 -12.79 9.62
N GLU A 206 -5.89 -12.00 10.68
CA GLU A 206 -7.06 -11.19 10.99
C GLU A 206 -7.12 -10.05 9.98
N PHE A 207 -8.05 -10.17 9.05
CA PHE A 207 -8.24 -9.17 8.01
C PHE A 207 -9.11 -8.05 8.57
N SER A 208 -8.58 -6.83 8.59
CA SER A 208 -9.45 -5.67 8.76
C SER A 208 -10.49 -5.68 7.66
N PRO A 209 -11.80 -5.50 7.96
CA PRO A 209 -12.82 -5.39 6.93
C PRO A 209 -12.38 -4.36 5.91
N THR A 210 -12.59 -4.65 4.62
CA THR A 210 -12.31 -3.69 3.55
C THR A 210 -12.97 -2.38 3.95
N PRO A 211 -12.22 -1.26 3.97
CA PRO A 211 -12.84 0.03 4.18
C PRO A 211 -14.01 0.12 3.19
N PRO A 212 -15.22 0.54 3.63
CA PRO A 212 -16.34 0.67 2.72
C PRO A 212 -15.88 1.50 1.50
N LEU A 213 -16.10 0.96 0.30
CA LEU A 213 -15.87 1.67 -0.95
C LEU A 213 -16.74 2.93 -0.92
N TRP A 214 -16.10 4.05 -0.64
CA TRP A 214 -16.78 5.33 -0.57
C TRP A 214 -16.85 5.91 -1.98
N LYS A 215 -17.91 6.67 -2.27
CA LYS A 215 -17.94 7.44 -3.51
C LYS A 215 -16.95 8.58 -3.34
N ALA A 216 -15.93 8.62 -4.20
CA ALA A 216 -14.98 9.71 -4.19
C ALA A 216 -15.76 11.04 -4.36
N PRO A 217 -15.56 12.00 -3.47
CA PRO A 217 -16.23 13.29 -3.51
C PRO A 217 -15.69 14.05 -4.73
N SER A 218 -16.60 14.64 -5.49
CA SER A 218 -16.24 15.40 -6.69
C SER A 218 -15.93 16.87 -6.39
N ASP A 219 -16.41 17.40 -5.26
CA ASP A 219 -16.34 18.81 -4.92
C ASP A 219 -15.69 19.03 -3.53
N PRO A 220 -14.79 20.01 -3.35
CA PRO A 220 -14.34 20.48 -2.04
C PRO A 220 -15.46 20.76 -1.02
N GLU A 221 -16.61 21.27 -1.47
CA GLU A 221 -17.76 21.55 -0.61
C GLU A 221 -18.39 20.25 -0.06
N ASP A 222 -18.41 19.18 -0.85
CA ASP A 222 -18.89 17.85 -0.44
C ASP A 222 -18.03 17.24 0.67
N ILE A 223 -16.74 17.60 0.70
CA ILE A 223 -15.78 17.12 1.69
C ILE A 223 -15.86 17.94 2.98
N GLY A 224 -16.36 19.18 2.94
CA GLY A 224 -16.32 20.06 4.11
C GLY A 224 -14.90 20.51 4.45
N LEU A 225 -14.06 20.77 3.43
CA LEU A 225 -12.71 21.27 3.65
C LEU A 225 -12.72 22.63 4.36
N PRO A 226 -11.86 22.84 5.38
CA PRO A 226 -11.89 24.06 6.17
C PRO A 226 -11.45 25.28 5.34
N PRO A 227 -12.11 26.44 5.46
CA PRO A 227 -11.72 27.61 4.70
C PRO A 227 -10.33 28.11 5.13
N PRO A 228 -9.54 28.66 4.20
CA PRO A 228 -8.17 29.06 4.48
C PRO A 228 -8.07 30.36 5.28
N VAL A 229 -7.09 30.42 6.18
CA VAL A 229 -6.61 31.63 6.85
C VAL A 229 -5.11 31.78 6.61
N THR A 230 -4.64 33.00 6.39
CA THR A 230 -3.23 33.27 6.08
C THR A 230 -2.55 34.09 7.17
N ILE A 231 -1.42 33.60 7.65
CA ILE A 231 -0.42 34.35 8.42
C ILE A 231 0.72 34.73 7.46
N LYS A 232 0.90 36.03 7.25
CA LYS A 232 2.05 36.56 6.51
C LYS A 232 3.14 36.94 7.50
N THR A 233 4.35 36.42 7.29
CA THR A 233 5.47 36.68 8.19
C THR A 233 6.50 37.63 7.55
N PRO A 234 7.32 38.34 8.34
CA PRO A 234 8.40 39.16 7.81
C PRO A 234 9.54 38.38 7.13
N LEU A 235 9.60 37.04 7.25
CA LEU A 235 10.67 36.22 6.69
C LEU A 235 10.73 36.37 5.17
N LYS A 236 11.93 36.48 4.60
CA LYS A 236 12.15 36.38 3.16
C LYS A 236 12.84 35.04 2.89
N LEU A 237 12.13 34.06 2.34
CA LEU A 237 12.72 32.75 2.09
C LEU A 237 13.69 32.85 0.90
N GLY A 238 14.98 33.00 1.21
CA GLY A 238 16.04 33.08 0.21
C GLY A 238 16.53 31.70 -0.26
N LYS A 239 17.31 31.69 -1.35
CA LYS A 239 18.09 30.53 -1.79
C LYS A 239 19.28 30.31 -0.85
N SER A 240 19.02 29.83 0.37
CA SER A 240 20.08 29.44 1.29
C SER A 240 20.57 28.03 0.96
N ALA A 241 21.87 27.78 1.13
CA ALA A 241 22.38 26.42 1.10
C ALA A 241 21.83 25.63 2.29
N CYS A 242 21.53 24.34 2.08
CA CYS A 242 21.16 23.45 3.17
C CYS A 242 22.29 23.44 4.22
N PRO A 243 22.01 23.77 5.50
CA PRO A 243 23.03 23.80 6.54
C PRO A 243 23.57 22.40 6.87
N VAL A 244 22.89 21.35 6.41
CA VAL A 244 23.22 19.96 6.69
C VAL A 244 24.10 19.36 5.62
N LYS A 245 25.28 18.90 6.02
CA LYS A 245 26.20 18.11 5.18
C LYS A 245 26.18 16.67 5.66
N LYS A 246 26.54 15.72 4.78
CA LYS A 246 26.57 14.29 5.13
C LYS A 246 27.40 14.00 6.40
N LYS A 247 28.52 14.72 6.58
CA LYS A 247 29.46 14.53 7.70
C LYS A 247 28.98 15.03 9.07
N ASN A 248 28.11 16.03 9.12
CA ASN A 248 27.63 16.65 10.36
C ASN A 248 26.13 16.44 10.59
N ARG A 249 25.47 15.63 9.75
CA ARG A 249 24.02 15.47 9.74
C ARG A 249 23.46 15.07 11.11
N ASN A 250 24.05 14.07 11.74
CA ASN A 250 23.52 13.54 13.01
C ASN A 250 23.69 14.58 14.12
N GLU A 251 24.92 15.07 14.33
CA GLU A 251 25.23 16.08 15.35
C GLU A 251 24.40 17.36 15.18
N TRP A 252 24.31 17.88 13.95
CA TRP A 252 23.49 19.06 13.65
C TRP A 252 22.02 18.81 14.00
N THR A 253 21.47 17.66 13.63
CA THR A 253 20.06 17.36 13.88
C THR A 253 19.80 17.23 15.38
N GLU A 254 20.65 16.53 16.12
CA GLU A 254 20.48 16.40 17.58
C GLU A 254 20.52 17.77 18.25
N GLN A 255 21.45 18.63 17.83
CA GLN A 255 21.51 20.00 18.32
C GLN A 255 20.22 20.78 18.01
N GLN A 256 19.66 20.63 16.80
CA GLN A 256 18.40 21.28 16.44
C GLN A 256 17.19 20.72 17.20
N ARG A 257 17.16 19.42 17.51
CA ARG A 257 16.13 18.83 18.38
C ARG A 257 16.14 19.46 19.77
N LEU A 258 17.32 19.67 20.36
CA LEU A 258 17.45 20.36 21.66
C LEU A 258 16.91 21.80 21.64
N PHE A 259 17.03 22.50 20.50
CA PHE A 259 16.45 23.83 20.34
C PHE A 259 14.93 23.77 20.11
N ALA A 260 14.45 22.82 19.31
CA ALA A 260 13.04 22.61 19.04
C ALA A 260 12.26 22.14 20.29
N ASP A 261 12.90 21.40 21.20
CA ASP A 261 12.31 20.99 22.49
C ASP A 261 12.02 22.18 23.41
N LYS A 262 12.70 23.32 23.21
CA LYS A 262 12.51 24.57 23.96
C LYS A 262 11.59 25.57 23.24
N ALA A 263 10.95 25.15 22.15
CA ALA A 263 10.07 26.02 21.36
C ALA A 263 8.84 26.44 22.19
N PRO A 264 8.51 27.74 22.30
CA PRO A 264 7.23 28.15 22.85
C PRO A 264 6.09 27.64 21.97
N ILE A 265 5.05 27.11 22.61
CA ILE A 265 3.81 26.67 21.95
C ILE A 265 2.97 27.89 21.64
N ALA A 266 2.45 27.98 20.42
CA ALA A 266 1.45 28.99 20.05
C ALA A 266 0.09 28.60 20.65
N THR A 267 -0.57 29.54 21.35
CA THR A 267 -1.85 29.30 22.02
C THR A 267 -3.06 29.77 21.20
N SER A 268 -2.84 30.65 20.23
CA SER A 268 -3.84 31.12 19.26
C SER A 268 -3.17 31.53 17.95
N ARG A 269 -3.95 31.87 16.93
CA ARG A 269 -3.44 32.38 15.64
C ARG A 269 -2.78 33.75 15.79
N GLU A 270 -3.33 34.62 16.63
CA GLU A 270 -2.79 35.95 16.93
C GLU A 270 -1.46 35.84 17.68
N ASP A 271 -1.39 34.93 18.65
CA ASP A 271 -0.14 34.62 19.36
C ASP A 271 0.91 34.01 18.43
N LEU A 272 0.52 33.10 17.53
CA LEU A 272 1.40 32.58 16.49
C LEU A 272 1.94 33.70 15.60
N GLN A 273 1.06 34.56 15.07
CA GLN A 273 1.45 35.71 14.24
C GLN A 273 2.42 36.63 14.98
N SER A 274 2.15 36.93 16.25
CA SER A 274 3.02 37.76 17.10
C SER A 274 4.41 37.13 17.29
N LYS A 275 4.46 35.84 17.63
CA LYS A 275 5.71 35.07 17.78
C LYS A 275 6.51 35.03 16.49
N LEU A 276 5.86 34.77 15.35
CA LEU A 276 6.52 34.76 14.04
C LEU A 276 7.01 36.16 13.63
N ASN A 277 6.24 37.22 13.89
CA ASN A 277 6.67 38.59 13.64
C ASN A 277 7.92 38.95 14.45
N ALA A 278 7.96 38.59 15.73
CA ALA A 278 9.11 38.81 16.59
C ALA A 278 10.33 37.98 16.15
N MET A 279 10.10 36.71 15.78
CA MET A 279 11.15 35.76 15.38
C MET A 279 11.73 36.07 13.99
N HIS A 280 10.94 36.62 13.08
CA HIS A 280 11.35 36.94 11.71
C HIS A 280 11.72 38.43 11.53
N LYS A 281 11.79 39.19 12.62
CA LYS A 281 12.18 40.61 12.60
C LYS A 281 13.52 40.76 11.87
N GLY A 282 13.53 41.54 10.79
CA GLY A 282 14.70 41.76 9.94
C GLY A 282 14.76 40.89 8.68
N GLY A 283 13.74 40.09 8.38
CA GLY A 283 13.66 39.32 7.14
C GLY A 283 14.24 37.92 7.20
N THR A 284 14.74 37.49 8.35
CA THR A 284 15.36 36.17 8.57
C THR A 284 14.83 35.56 9.87
N CYS A 285 14.75 34.23 9.94
CA CYS A 285 14.45 33.55 11.20
C CYS A 285 15.63 33.70 12.17
N ARG A 286 15.35 34.08 13.42
CA ARG A 286 16.34 34.05 14.49
C ARG A 286 16.94 32.64 14.59
N LYS A 287 18.27 32.57 14.61
CA LYS A 287 19.03 31.32 14.62
C LYS A 287 18.58 30.42 15.77
N ASN A 288 18.34 29.14 15.48
CA ASN A 288 18.03 28.10 16.48
C ASN A 288 16.80 28.43 17.34
N LYS A 289 15.81 29.13 16.77
CA LYS A 289 14.52 29.40 17.40
C LYS A 289 13.41 28.74 16.60
N TYR A 290 12.42 28.25 17.32
CA TYR A 290 11.26 27.58 16.78
C TYR A 290 10.00 28.08 17.49
N VAL A 291 8.86 27.99 16.83
CA VAL A 291 7.53 28.12 17.42
C VAL A 291 6.79 26.81 17.19
N GLU A 292 6.26 26.22 18.26
CA GLU A 292 5.49 24.99 18.16
C GLU A 292 4.03 25.30 17.81
N ILE A 293 3.54 24.63 16.78
CA ILE A 293 2.19 24.71 16.25
C ILE A 293 1.50 23.38 16.54
N LYS A 294 0.41 23.45 17.30
CA LYS A 294 -0.49 22.34 17.56
C LYS A 294 -1.75 22.52 16.76
N SER A 295 -2.37 21.42 16.35
CA SER A 295 -3.52 21.43 15.43
C SER A 295 -4.79 22.02 16.04
N ASN A 296 -4.83 22.24 17.36
CA ASN A 296 -5.94 22.93 18.02
C ASN A 296 -6.02 24.42 17.67
N ILE A 297 -4.95 25.06 17.20
CA ILE A 297 -4.99 26.48 16.81
C ILE A 297 -5.74 26.75 15.51
N LEU A 298 -6.18 25.70 14.82
CA LEU A 298 -6.78 25.81 13.50
C LEU A 298 -8.22 26.36 13.55
N ASP A 299 -8.97 26.23 14.66
CA ASP A 299 -10.38 26.66 14.77
C ASP A 299 -11.23 26.30 13.52
N ASP A 300 -11.11 25.07 13.02
CA ASP A 300 -11.75 24.60 11.79
C ASP A 300 -11.38 25.39 10.51
N LYS A 301 -10.16 25.94 10.48
CA LYS A 301 -9.54 26.61 9.33
C LYS A 301 -8.32 25.84 8.82
N ALA A 302 -7.99 26.04 7.55
CA ALA A 302 -6.69 25.67 7.02
C ALA A 302 -5.71 26.84 7.22
N LEU A 303 -4.55 26.60 7.83
CA LEU A 303 -3.57 27.64 8.13
C LEU A 303 -2.47 27.69 7.06
N PHE A 304 -2.48 28.76 6.27
CA PHE A 304 -1.37 29.15 5.42
C PHE A 304 -0.39 30.02 6.20
N ILE A 305 0.89 29.67 6.13
CA ILE A 305 1.99 30.52 6.57
C ILE A 305 2.78 30.90 5.33
N ARG A 306 2.87 32.21 5.06
CA ARG A 306 3.57 32.76 3.90
C ARG A 306 4.72 33.67 4.33
N ASP A 307 5.73 33.73 3.48
CA ASP A 307 6.84 34.65 3.63
C ASP A 307 6.41 36.09 3.25
N ALA A 308 7.32 37.05 3.38
CA ALA A 308 7.08 38.46 3.10
C ALA A 308 6.72 38.72 1.62
N ASN A 309 7.13 37.84 0.72
CA ASN A 309 6.86 37.89 -0.72
C ASN A 309 5.61 37.08 -1.10
N GLY A 310 4.93 36.45 -0.13
CA GLY A 310 3.75 35.62 -0.38
C GLY A 310 4.07 34.17 -0.74
N LYS A 311 5.34 33.76 -0.75
CA LYS A 311 5.72 32.36 -0.99
C LYS A 311 5.25 31.48 0.15
N LEU A 312 4.76 30.28 -0.17
CA LEU A 312 4.33 29.29 0.82
C LEU A 312 5.53 28.86 1.69
N LEU A 313 5.36 28.92 3.01
CA LEU A 313 6.26 28.29 3.98
C LEU A 313 5.65 26.97 4.48
N SER A 314 4.35 26.97 4.75
CA SER A 314 3.60 25.78 5.11
C SER A 314 2.09 26.00 4.94
N LEU A 315 1.37 24.92 4.65
CA LEU A 315 -0.08 24.82 4.73
C LEU A 315 -0.41 23.66 5.67
N LEU A 316 -1.11 23.94 6.77
CA LEU A 316 -1.59 22.96 7.72
C LEU A 316 -3.11 22.92 7.71
N PHE A 317 -3.71 21.75 7.53
CA PHE A 317 -5.16 21.58 7.65
C PHE A 317 -5.51 20.23 8.27
N LYS A 318 -6.76 20.12 8.73
CA LYS A 318 -7.33 18.88 9.22
C LYS A 318 -8.22 18.29 8.14
N ILE A 319 -8.08 16.99 7.94
CA ILE A 319 -9.09 16.21 7.25
C ILE A 319 -10.33 16.15 8.16
N PRO A 320 -11.54 16.30 7.59
CA PRO A 320 -12.80 16.18 8.31
C PRO A 320 -12.91 14.86 9.10
N GLU A 321 -13.61 14.93 10.23
CA GLU A 321 -13.64 13.87 11.24
C GLU A 321 -14.23 12.57 10.68
N GLU A 322 -15.24 12.68 9.81
CA GLU A 322 -15.90 11.56 9.15
C GLU A 322 -14.94 10.69 8.32
N TYR A 323 -13.82 11.26 7.86
CA TYR A 323 -12.82 10.53 7.07
C TYR A 323 -11.68 9.96 7.91
N ARG A 324 -11.56 10.36 9.18
CA ARG A 324 -10.49 9.87 10.06
C ARG A 324 -10.65 8.40 10.42
N ALA A 325 -11.88 7.91 10.54
CA ALA A 325 -12.15 6.49 10.74
C ALA A 325 -11.64 5.64 9.55
N GLY A 326 -11.82 6.13 8.33
CA GLY A 326 -11.27 5.49 7.12
C GLY A 326 -9.74 5.48 7.12
N LEU A 327 -9.12 6.58 7.53
CA LEU A 327 -7.66 6.65 7.68
C LEU A 327 -7.16 5.65 8.74
N GLN A 328 -7.86 5.51 9.88
CA GLN A 328 -7.52 4.52 10.90
C GLN A 328 -7.62 3.07 10.37
N SER A 329 -8.62 2.76 9.55
CA SER A 329 -8.74 1.45 8.90
C SER A 329 -7.61 1.19 7.89
N ALA A 330 -7.24 2.20 7.08
CA ALA A 330 -6.11 2.11 6.17
C ALA A 330 -4.78 1.90 6.90
N ILE A 331 -4.66 2.54 8.06
CA ILE A 331 -3.55 2.37 9.00
C ILE A 331 -3.51 0.93 9.53
N ASP A 332 -4.61 0.37 9.99
CA ASP A 332 -4.66 -1.04 10.44
C ASP A 332 -4.24 -2.00 9.31
N HIS A 333 -4.58 -1.67 8.07
CA HIS A 333 -4.15 -2.40 6.88
C HIS A 333 -2.63 -2.36 6.66
N ILE A 334 -1.93 -1.26 6.98
CA ILE A 334 -0.47 -1.21 6.98
C ILE A 334 0.09 -2.33 7.86
N ASN A 335 -0.49 -2.56 9.05
CA ASN A 335 0.03 -3.57 9.97
C ASN A 335 -0.09 -4.99 9.38
N THR A 336 -1.19 -5.26 8.67
CA THR A 336 -1.41 -6.52 7.95
C THR A 336 -0.46 -6.67 6.77
N VAL A 337 -0.27 -5.63 5.96
CA VAL A 337 0.59 -5.69 4.76
C VAL A 337 2.06 -5.79 5.14
N LEU A 338 2.51 -5.01 6.13
CA LEU A 338 3.90 -4.95 6.56
C LEU A 338 4.24 -6.00 7.64
N LEU A 339 3.32 -6.89 8.00
CA LEU A 339 3.52 -7.99 8.97
C LEU A 339 4.14 -7.56 10.32
N GLY A 340 3.59 -6.54 10.96
CA GLY A 340 4.01 -6.15 12.30
C GLY A 340 5.26 -5.28 12.37
N GLU A 341 5.75 -4.74 11.25
CA GLU A 341 6.77 -3.67 11.27
C GLU A 341 6.24 -2.41 11.97
N TRP A 342 4.92 -2.19 11.94
CA TRP A 342 4.28 -1.09 12.64
C TRP A 342 3.95 -1.45 14.09
N LYS A 343 4.86 -1.09 14.99
CA LYS A 343 4.82 -1.40 16.43
C LYS A 343 5.26 -0.21 17.27
N ASP A 344 5.06 -0.30 18.57
CA ASP A 344 5.61 0.68 19.52
C ASP A 344 7.14 0.71 19.42
N ASP A 345 7.71 1.91 19.30
CA ASP A 345 9.15 2.12 19.32
C ASP A 345 9.52 3.39 20.10
N ASP A 346 10.81 3.54 20.42
CA ASP A 346 11.39 4.75 21.00
C ASP A 346 12.61 5.15 20.18
N SER A 347 12.51 6.30 19.52
CA SER A 347 13.59 6.83 18.66
C SER A 347 14.88 7.20 19.39
N ARG A 348 14.89 7.21 20.72
CA ARG A 348 16.08 7.49 21.53
C ARG A 348 16.93 6.24 21.81
N ARG A 349 16.44 5.04 21.51
CA ARG A 349 17.21 3.81 21.74
C ARG A 349 18.47 3.79 20.85
N SER A 350 19.50 3.09 21.32
CA SER A 350 20.72 2.90 20.53
C SER A 350 20.41 2.16 19.22
N ALA A 351 21.15 2.52 18.16
CA ALA A 351 20.99 1.97 16.82
C ALA A 351 19.55 2.07 16.25
N PHE A 352 18.83 3.13 16.60
CA PHE A 352 17.52 3.42 16.02
C PHE A 352 17.57 3.49 14.49
N LYS A 353 16.61 2.83 13.85
CA LYS A 353 16.37 2.87 12.41
C LYS A 353 14.87 2.89 12.21
N TYR A 354 14.44 3.61 11.18
CA TYR A 354 13.08 3.61 10.72
C TYR A 354 13.02 2.96 9.34
N LEU A 355 11.86 2.41 9.00
CA LEU A 355 11.59 1.83 7.68
C LEU A 355 11.01 2.91 6.78
N SER A 356 11.48 2.99 5.54
CA SER A 356 10.98 3.92 4.52
C SER A 356 10.73 3.11 3.26
N LEU A 357 9.48 3.08 2.80
CA LEU A 357 9.04 2.36 1.62
C LEU A 357 8.66 3.38 0.57
N HIS A 358 9.42 3.42 -0.53
CA HIS A 358 9.21 4.37 -1.61
C HIS A 358 8.36 3.76 -2.71
N TYR A 359 7.20 4.32 -3.01
CA TYR A 359 6.31 3.90 -4.08
C TYR A 359 6.09 5.06 -5.05
N SER A 360 7.16 5.40 -5.78
CA SER A 360 7.22 6.63 -6.57
C SER A 360 7.87 6.44 -7.93
N TRP A 361 7.53 7.33 -8.85
CA TRP A 361 8.21 7.49 -10.14
C TRP A 361 9.33 8.53 -10.05
N TYR A 362 10.52 8.16 -10.53
CA TYR A 362 11.71 9.00 -10.53
C TYR A 362 12.21 9.31 -11.94
N ALA A 363 12.54 10.58 -12.17
CA ALA A 363 13.21 11.09 -13.36
C ALA A 363 14.71 11.40 -13.10
N ARG A 364 15.13 11.52 -11.84
CA ARG A 364 16.46 12.02 -11.43
C ARG A 364 17.67 11.18 -11.80
N PHE A 365 17.45 9.96 -12.26
CA PHE A 365 18.50 9.08 -12.77
C PHE A 365 18.33 8.78 -14.26
N ALA A 366 17.41 9.46 -14.93
CA ALA A 366 17.23 9.32 -16.35
C ALA A 366 18.48 9.85 -17.10
N GLU A 367 18.97 9.04 -18.04
CA GLU A 367 19.95 9.39 -19.04
C GLU A 367 19.38 10.49 -19.91
N LYS A 368 20.17 11.54 -20.12
CA LYS A 368 19.81 12.67 -20.97
C LYS A 368 20.18 12.39 -22.43
N GLY A 369 19.20 12.52 -23.32
CA GLY A 369 19.28 12.29 -24.76
C GLY A 369 19.74 13.50 -25.58
N HIS A 370 20.07 14.65 -24.97
CA HIS A 370 20.43 15.88 -25.70
C HIS A 370 21.60 15.76 -26.68
N THR A 371 22.44 14.74 -26.51
CA THR A 371 23.60 14.46 -27.38
C THR A 371 23.45 13.17 -28.19
N ALA A 372 22.29 12.51 -28.11
CA ALA A 372 22.01 11.33 -28.89
C ALA A 372 21.89 11.72 -30.38
N PRO A 373 22.40 10.89 -31.32
CA PRO A 373 22.11 11.06 -32.74
C PRO A 373 20.60 11.08 -32.96
N LYS A 374 20.10 11.91 -33.88
CA LYS A 374 18.64 12.06 -34.17
C LYS A 374 18.11 11.00 -35.15
N ASP A 375 19.02 10.32 -35.82
CA ASP A 375 18.80 9.31 -36.86
C ASP A 375 18.99 7.88 -36.35
N VAL A 376 19.30 7.71 -35.05
CA VAL A 376 19.56 6.41 -34.43
C VAL A 376 18.53 6.16 -33.34
N HIS A 377 17.73 5.10 -33.51
CA HIS A 377 16.78 4.66 -32.49
C HIS A 377 17.46 4.53 -31.11
N PRO A 378 16.84 5.01 -30.01
CA PRO A 378 17.47 5.03 -28.69
C PRO A 378 18.09 3.68 -28.33
N ASP A 379 17.38 2.57 -28.50
CA ASP A 379 17.90 1.23 -28.18
C ASP A 379 19.22 0.84 -28.89
N LYS A 380 19.57 1.53 -29.97
CA LYS A 380 20.84 1.38 -30.69
C LYS A 380 21.92 2.36 -30.24
N CYS A 381 21.55 3.43 -29.52
CA CYS A 381 22.49 4.39 -28.95
C CYS A 381 23.31 3.72 -27.84
N LYS A 382 24.63 3.61 -28.05
CA LYS A 382 25.60 3.14 -27.07
C LYS A 382 26.56 4.26 -26.70
N LYS A 383 26.87 4.41 -25.40
CA LYS A 383 27.92 5.34 -24.97
C LYS A 383 29.28 4.77 -25.36
N VAL A 384 30.09 5.58 -26.04
CA VAL A 384 31.48 5.23 -26.39
C VAL A 384 32.25 4.88 -25.11
N GLY A 385 32.94 3.74 -25.12
CA GLY A 385 33.73 3.27 -23.97
C GLY A 385 32.93 2.57 -22.86
N VAL A 386 31.60 2.43 -23.00
CA VAL A 386 30.76 1.74 -22.01
C VAL A 386 30.29 0.39 -22.54
N LYS A 387 30.54 -0.69 -21.78
CA LYS A 387 30.16 -2.06 -22.17
C LYS A 387 28.66 -2.34 -22.08
N HIS A 388 27.97 -1.67 -21.16
CA HIS A 388 26.54 -1.87 -20.90
C HIS A 388 25.82 -0.53 -20.77
N VAL A 389 24.69 -0.39 -21.46
CA VAL A 389 23.80 0.76 -21.33
C VAL A 389 22.53 0.30 -20.66
N ASN A 390 22.13 1.02 -19.61
CA ASN A 390 20.85 0.76 -18.97
C ASN A 390 19.73 1.49 -19.73
N LEU A 391 19.09 0.78 -20.66
CA LEU A 391 18.04 1.34 -21.53
C LEU A 391 16.82 1.82 -20.72
N THR A 392 16.48 1.14 -19.61
CA THR A 392 15.36 1.55 -18.74
C THR A 392 15.64 2.87 -18.03
N GLY A 393 16.90 3.27 -17.95
CA GLY A 393 17.31 4.54 -17.41
C GLY A 393 17.07 5.71 -18.36
N ARG A 394 16.33 5.60 -19.46
CA ARG A 394 16.07 6.76 -20.37
C ARG A 394 14.72 7.42 -20.17
N VAL A 395 13.86 6.78 -19.38
CA VAL A 395 12.52 7.25 -19.06
C VAL A 395 12.36 7.31 -17.54
N PRO A 396 11.34 8.02 -17.03
CA PRO A 396 10.95 7.89 -15.64
C PRO A 396 10.77 6.42 -15.28
N HIS A 397 11.31 6.03 -14.14
CA HIS A 397 11.28 4.64 -13.68
C HIS A 397 10.67 4.57 -12.29
N GLN A 398 10.10 3.42 -11.99
CA GLN A 398 9.54 3.11 -10.70
C GLN A 398 10.65 2.89 -9.68
N SER A 399 10.36 3.16 -8.40
CA SER A 399 11.21 2.77 -7.29
C SER A 399 11.47 1.26 -7.26
N SER A 400 12.58 0.86 -6.65
CA SER A 400 12.92 -0.55 -6.43
C SER A 400 11.81 -1.29 -5.70
N GLU A 401 11.24 -0.69 -4.66
CA GLU A 401 10.20 -1.29 -3.83
C GLU A 401 8.92 -1.55 -4.63
N LEU A 402 8.55 -0.64 -5.53
CA LEU A 402 7.39 -0.82 -6.41
C LEU A 402 7.62 -1.98 -7.39
N LEU A 403 8.84 -2.13 -7.93
CA LEU A 403 9.19 -3.21 -8.86
C LEU A 403 9.32 -4.57 -8.16
N GLU A 404 9.87 -4.60 -6.95
CA GLU A 404 10.16 -5.81 -6.20
C GLU A 404 8.91 -6.35 -5.48
N GLU A 405 8.02 -5.47 -5.03
CA GLU A 405 6.83 -5.81 -4.24
C GLU A 405 5.55 -5.11 -4.81
N PRO A 406 5.18 -5.36 -6.08
CA PRO A 406 4.06 -4.69 -6.73
C PRO A 406 2.70 -5.03 -6.08
N GLU A 407 2.57 -6.21 -5.46
CA GLU A 407 1.37 -6.54 -4.69
C GLU A 407 1.28 -5.72 -3.41
N GLU A 408 2.41 -5.50 -2.70
CA GLU A 408 2.46 -4.65 -1.50
C GLU A 408 2.04 -3.22 -1.84
N TYR A 409 2.58 -2.68 -2.94
CA TYR A 409 2.19 -1.40 -3.51
C TYR A 409 0.67 -1.34 -3.78
N ALA A 410 0.13 -2.33 -4.49
CA ALA A 410 -1.29 -2.34 -4.84
C ALA A 410 -2.19 -2.41 -3.60
N ALA A 411 -1.83 -3.22 -2.58
CA ALA A 411 -2.57 -3.31 -1.33
C ALA A 411 -2.58 -1.98 -0.57
N LEU A 412 -1.42 -1.32 -0.46
CA LEU A 412 -1.29 -0.03 0.22
C LEU A 412 -2.01 1.09 -0.56
N ALA A 413 -1.83 1.15 -1.88
CA ALA A 413 -2.54 2.11 -2.73
C ALA A 413 -4.06 1.94 -2.59
N ASN A 414 -4.56 0.70 -2.60
CA ASN A 414 -5.98 0.41 -2.39
C ASN A 414 -6.45 0.86 -1.01
N ALA A 415 -5.69 0.55 0.04
CA ALA A 415 -6.03 0.95 1.41
C ALA A 415 -6.11 2.48 1.59
N PHE A 416 -5.24 3.22 0.90
CA PHE A 416 -5.21 4.68 0.95
C PHE A 416 -6.04 5.39 -0.13
N THR A 417 -6.77 4.66 -0.99
CA THR A 417 -7.52 5.26 -2.11
C THR A 417 -8.39 6.43 -1.68
N ASN A 418 -9.25 6.24 -0.68
CA ASN A 418 -10.16 7.29 -0.20
C ASN A 418 -9.38 8.49 0.36
N PHE A 419 -8.29 8.21 1.09
CA PHE A 419 -7.43 9.24 1.64
C PHE A 419 -6.74 10.04 0.54
N PHE A 420 -6.23 9.38 -0.50
CA PHE A 420 -5.60 10.05 -1.65
C PHE A 420 -6.57 10.89 -2.46
N GLU A 421 -7.82 10.45 -2.65
CA GLU A 421 -8.83 11.28 -3.33
C GLU A 421 -9.17 12.53 -2.51
N ILE A 422 -9.29 12.43 -1.18
CA ILE A 422 -9.47 13.61 -0.31
C ILE A 422 -8.29 14.56 -0.45
N LEU A 423 -7.06 14.04 -0.41
CA LEU A 423 -5.86 14.86 -0.56
C LEU A 423 -5.77 15.51 -1.94
N LYS A 424 -6.16 14.82 -3.00
CA LYS A 424 -6.23 15.36 -4.37
C LYS A 424 -7.18 16.55 -4.44
N VAL A 425 -8.40 16.42 -3.90
CA VAL A 425 -9.37 17.52 -3.85
C VAL A 425 -8.86 18.66 -2.98
N ALA A 426 -8.27 18.35 -1.81
CA ALA A 426 -7.71 19.37 -0.92
C ALA A 426 -6.58 20.17 -1.56
N VAL A 427 -5.65 19.50 -2.25
CA VAL A 427 -4.53 20.16 -2.92
C VAL A 427 -5.03 20.98 -4.11
N ALA A 428 -6.01 20.49 -4.88
CA ALA A 428 -6.65 21.25 -5.94
C ALA A 428 -7.36 22.51 -5.43
N TYR A 429 -8.03 22.42 -4.28
CA TYR A 429 -8.72 23.53 -3.65
C TYR A 429 -7.75 24.59 -3.09
N TYR A 430 -6.74 24.15 -2.33
CA TYR A 430 -5.82 25.06 -1.64
C TYR A 430 -4.67 25.58 -2.52
N LEU A 431 -4.23 24.78 -3.49
CA LEU A 431 -3.04 25.00 -4.31
C LEU A 431 -3.31 24.61 -5.79
N PRO A 432 -4.27 25.27 -6.46
CA PRO A 432 -4.71 24.90 -7.82
C PRO A 432 -3.59 25.00 -8.87
N ASP A 433 -2.71 26.00 -8.76
CA ASP A 433 -1.61 26.18 -9.72
C ASP A 433 -0.54 25.09 -9.57
N ASP A 434 -0.16 24.78 -8.33
CA ASP A 434 0.76 23.67 -8.06
C ASP A 434 0.15 22.32 -8.46
N THR A 435 -1.16 22.13 -8.28
CA THR A 435 -1.88 20.94 -8.76
C THR A 435 -1.70 20.78 -10.27
N LYS A 436 -1.97 21.82 -11.06
CA LYS A 436 -1.79 21.78 -12.52
C LYS A 436 -0.34 21.46 -12.88
N GLU A 437 0.62 22.10 -12.23
CA GLU A 437 2.05 21.90 -12.53
C GLU A 437 2.53 20.47 -12.21
N LEU A 438 2.05 19.90 -11.11
CA LEU A 438 2.37 18.53 -10.70
C LEU A 438 1.69 17.50 -11.60
N SER A 439 0.43 17.74 -11.99
CA SER A 439 -0.35 16.87 -12.89
C SER A 439 0.34 16.62 -14.22
N ILE A 440 0.95 17.65 -14.84
CA ILE A 440 1.64 17.50 -16.13
C ILE A 440 2.64 16.33 -16.11
N TYR A 441 3.39 16.16 -15.02
CA TYR A 441 4.34 15.05 -14.92
C TYR A 441 3.67 13.69 -14.80
N VAL A 442 2.62 13.59 -13.99
CA VAL A 442 1.90 12.33 -13.79
C VAL A 442 1.18 11.91 -15.06
N ASP A 443 0.59 12.86 -15.79
CA ASP A 443 -0.14 12.63 -17.03
C ASP A 443 0.78 12.25 -18.20
N GLU A 444 2.05 12.66 -18.14
CA GLU A 444 3.09 12.31 -19.12
C GLU A 444 3.96 11.12 -18.69
N LEU A 445 3.58 10.36 -17.65
CA LEU A 445 4.32 9.16 -17.27
C LEU A 445 4.31 8.12 -18.43
N PRO A 446 5.40 7.35 -18.60
CA PRO A 446 5.51 6.39 -19.68
C PRO A 446 4.36 5.37 -19.72
N LEU A 447 3.97 4.98 -20.93
CA LEU A 447 2.96 3.94 -21.19
C LEU A 447 1.58 4.21 -20.57
N GLY A 448 1.26 5.48 -20.31
CA GLY A 448 -0.01 5.86 -19.66
C GLY A 448 -0.09 5.40 -18.21
N ALA A 449 1.05 5.20 -17.55
CA ALA A 449 1.08 4.91 -16.13
C ALA A 449 0.43 6.03 -15.32
N THR A 450 -0.18 5.67 -14.19
CA THR A 450 -0.84 6.62 -13.30
C THR A 450 -0.26 6.53 -11.89
N SER A 451 -0.50 7.57 -11.10
CA SER A 451 -0.18 7.59 -9.68
C SER A 451 -1.49 7.55 -8.87
N PRO A 452 -1.61 6.68 -7.85
CA PRO A 452 -2.80 6.60 -7.00
C PRO A 452 -2.97 7.85 -6.14
N CYS A 453 -1.94 8.68 -6.02
CA CYS A 453 -1.95 9.93 -5.25
C CYS A 453 -1.79 11.17 -6.14
N HIS A 454 -2.30 11.13 -7.38
CA HIS A 454 -2.38 12.29 -8.27
C HIS A 454 -2.87 13.54 -7.51
N PRO A 455 -2.22 14.71 -7.64
CA PRO A 455 -1.25 15.09 -8.68
C PRO A 455 0.21 14.71 -8.36
N PHE A 456 0.48 14.00 -7.26
CA PHE A 456 1.83 13.59 -6.92
C PHE A 456 2.27 12.35 -7.70
N GLY A 457 3.55 12.28 -8.07
CA GLY A 457 4.15 11.16 -8.82
C GLY A 457 4.38 9.89 -7.99
N GLY A 458 4.05 9.91 -6.70
CA GLY A 458 4.20 8.77 -5.82
C GLY A 458 4.00 9.09 -4.35
N PHE A 459 4.11 8.06 -3.53
CA PHE A 459 4.02 8.16 -2.09
C PHE A 459 5.12 7.37 -1.38
N VAL A 460 5.45 7.79 -0.16
CA VAL A 460 6.40 7.13 0.73
C VAL A 460 5.70 6.84 2.04
N ILE A 461 5.81 5.61 2.54
CA ILE A 461 5.38 5.25 3.89
C ILE A 461 6.62 5.12 4.75
N ASN A 462 6.71 5.97 5.79
CA ASN A 462 7.75 5.82 6.80
C ASN A 462 7.16 5.25 8.08
N ILE A 463 7.63 4.07 8.49
CA ILE A 463 7.27 3.44 9.77
C ILE A 463 8.32 3.80 10.80
N SER A 464 7.87 4.26 11.97
CA SER A 464 8.72 4.75 13.05
C SER A 464 9.58 5.94 12.61
N SER A 465 9.09 6.85 11.76
CA SER A 465 9.96 7.93 11.24
C SER A 465 10.55 8.81 12.35
N CYS A 466 11.87 8.98 12.31
CA CYS A 466 12.60 10.01 13.05
C CYS A 466 13.74 10.50 12.15
N THR A 467 13.40 11.35 11.18
CA THR A 467 14.35 11.75 10.14
C THR A 467 15.45 12.66 10.67
N TRP A 468 16.61 12.55 10.03
CA TRP A 468 17.72 13.48 10.19
C TRP A 468 17.49 14.74 9.36
N GLY A 469 18.16 15.84 9.67
CA GLY A 469 18.14 17.07 8.88
C GLY A 469 18.45 16.83 7.41
N HIS A 470 17.52 17.19 6.53
CA HIS A 470 17.68 17.10 5.09
C HIS A 470 16.77 18.10 4.35
N ARG A 471 17.02 18.24 3.04
CA ARG A 471 16.06 18.79 2.09
C ARG A 471 15.79 17.72 1.06
N ASP A 472 14.55 17.62 0.63
CA ASP A 472 14.21 16.70 -0.43
C ASP A 472 14.57 17.26 -1.79
N LYS A 473 14.54 16.38 -2.78
CA LYS A 473 14.74 16.74 -4.18
C LYS A 473 13.40 16.64 -4.90
N ASP A 474 12.36 17.21 -4.30
CA ASP A 474 11.02 17.19 -4.87
C ASP A 474 10.76 18.40 -5.76
N LYS A 475 9.76 18.27 -6.62
CA LYS A 475 9.20 19.35 -7.42
C LYS A 475 8.26 20.16 -6.53
N ASN A 476 8.65 21.40 -6.24
CA ASN A 476 7.93 22.43 -5.50
C ASN A 476 7.65 22.13 -4.02
N MET A 477 6.98 21.03 -3.70
CA MET A 477 6.49 20.71 -2.36
C MET A 477 6.39 19.21 -2.09
N CYS A 478 6.31 18.87 -0.80
CA CYS A 478 5.82 17.58 -0.35
C CYS A 478 4.57 17.78 0.53
N LEU A 479 3.74 16.75 0.57
CA LEU A 479 2.64 16.63 1.52
C LEU A 479 2.99 15.54 2.53
N ILE A 480 2.80 15.80 3.82
CA ILE A 480 2.97 14.80 4.88
C ILE A 480 1.72 14.70 5.75
N ALA A 481 1.33 13.47 6.06
CA ALA A 481 0.30 13.15 7.06
C ALA A 481 0.87 12.20 8.11
N SER A 482 0.65 12.51 9.39
CA SER A 482 1.12 11.69 10.51
C SER A 482 0.03 10.72 10.96
N MET A 483 0.45 9.53 11.40
CA MET A 483 -0.42 8.41 11.72
C MET A 483 0.07 7.69 12.98
N GLY A 484 -0.88 7.11 13.71
CA GLY A 484 -0.63 6.32 14.91
C GLY A 484 -0.61 7.13 16.21
N GLU A 485 -0.52 6.40 17.32
CA GLU A 485 -0.53 6.92 18.68
C GLU A 485 0.90 7.09 19.20
N HIS A 486 1.35 8.35 19.30
CA HIS A 486 2.70 8.66 19.75
C HIS A 486 2.80 9.98 20.52
N THR A 487 3.84 10.07 21.34
CA THR A 487 4.31 11.31 21.96
C THR A 487 5.60 11.76 21.28
N GLY A 488 5.83 13.07 21.19
CA GLY A 488 6.95 13.61 20.40
C GLY A 488 6.76 13.40 18.89
N GLY A 489 7.86 13.37 18.13
CA GLY A 489 7.83 13.13 16.69
C GLY A 489 7.48 14.35 15.84
N GLN A 490 7.47 15.54 16.43
CA GLN A 490 7.14 16.78 15.72
C GLN A 490 8.04 16.98 14.52
N LEU A 491 7.49 17.51 13.42
CA LEU A 491 8.26 17.88 12.24
C LEU A 491 8.72 19.32 12.35
N CYS A 492 10.02 19.57 12.18
CA CYS A 492 10.60 20.91 12.24
C CYS A 492 10.97 21.40 10.85
N LEU A 493 10.65 22.66 10.53
CA LEU A 493 11.10 23.38 9.33
C LEU A 493 12.10 24.46 9.77
N HIS A 494 13.39 24.22 9.54
CA HIS A 494 14.48 24.96 10.16
C HIS A 494 14.53 26.44 9.79
N GLU A 495 14.51 26.76 8.49
CA GLU A 495 14.64 28.13 8.00
C GLU A 495 13.43 29.00 8.37
N ALA A 496 12.27 28.38 8.56
CA ALA A 496 11.04 29.04 8.98
C ALA A 496 10.87 29.07 10.51
N GLY A 497 11.70 28.36 11.27
CA GLY A 497 11.56 28.23 12.72
C GLY A 497 10.20 27.65 13.13
N LEU A 498 9.67 26.69 12.36
CA LEU A 498 8.35 26.09 12.64
C LEU A 498 8.54 24.67 13.18
N LYS A 499 7.73 24.28 14.16
CA LYS A 499 7.66 22.92 14.71
C LYS A 499 6.21 22.49 14.75
N PHE A 500 5.85 21.42 14.06
CA PHE A 500 4.48 20.94 13.91
C PHE A 500 4.24 19.67 14.71
N ASP A 501 3.26 19.71 15.63
CA ASP A 501 2.78 18.56 16.38
C ASP A 501 1.63 17.86 15.66
N LEU A 502 1.95 17.20 14.54
CA LEU A 502 0.98 16.53 13.68
C LEU A 502 0.37 15.31 14.36
N ARG A 503 -0.96 15.22 14.32
CA ARG A 503 -1.81 14.13 14.81
C ARG A 503 -2.53 13.44 13.66
N LEU A 504 -3.23 12.36 13.98
CA LEU A 504 -4.05 11.63 13.02
C LEU A 504 -5.06 12.59 12.35
N GLY A 505 -5.05 12.60 11.01
CA GLY A 505 -5.91 13.49 10.21
C GLY A 505 -5.34 14.89 9.98
N ASP A 506 -4.19 15.25 10.56
CA ASP A 506 -3.50 16.48 10.21
C ASP A 506 -2.64 16.28 8.96
N VAL A 507 -2.71 17.25 8.06
CA VAL A 507 -1.95 17.27 6.81
C VAL A 507 -1.13 18.54 6.74
N LEU A 508 0.15 18.39 6.45
CA LEU A 508 1.08 19.50 6.26
C LEU A 508 1.65 19.46 4.83
N ILE A 509 1.59 20.59 4.14
CA ILE A 509 2.22 20.79 2.84
C ILE A 509 3.27 21.88 2.99
N PHE A 510 4.48 21.66 2.49
CA PHE A 510 5.57 22.63 2.55
C PHE A 510 6.61 22.42 1.43
N PRO A 511 7.39 23.46 1.06
CA PRO A 511 8.41 23.34 0.04
C PRO A 511 9.66 22.59 0.54
N SER A 512 9.62 21.26 0.50
CA SER A 512 10.66 20.34 1.02
C SER A 512 12.04 20.54 0.40
N CYS A 513 12.11 21.06 -0.83
CA CYS A 513 13.36 21.37 -1.52
C CYS A 513 14.04 22.66 -1.03
N ASP A 514 13.27 23.56 -0.41
CA ASP A 514 13.75 24.87 0.06
C ASP A 514 13.92 24.92 1.58
N LEU A 515 13.21 24.07 2.32
CA LEU A 515 13.23 24.03 3.78
C LEU A 515 13.90 22.76 4.28
N THR A 516 14.97 22.95 5.05
CA THR A 516 15.60 21.87 5.80
C THR A 516 14.66 21.42 6.92
N HIS A 517 14.40 20.12 6.95
CA HIS A 517 13.46 19.54 7.90
C HIS A 517 13.98 18.26 8.53
N PHE A 518 13.43 17.96 9.71
CA PHE A 518 13.77 16.79 10.52
C PHE A 518 12.64 16.50 11.50
N ASN A 519 12.58 15.27 12.03
CA ASN A 519 11.66 14.94 13.12
C ASN A 519 12.35 15.03 14.48
N CYS A 520 11.64 15.52 15.48
CA CYS A 520 11.96 15.32 16.89
C CYS A 520 11.87 13.84 17.27
N HIS A 521 12.46 13.49 18.42
CA HIS A 521 12.31 12.15 18.97
C HIS A 521 10.84 11.86 19.32
N PHE A 522 10.42 10.62 19.10
CA PHE A 522 9.10 10.11 19.47
C PHE A 522 9.18 8.83 20.31
N ARG A 523 8.07 8.52 20.99
CA ARG A 523 7.77 7.23 21.61
C ARG A 523 6.33 6.82 21.28
N GLY A 524 6.11 5.56 20.92
CA GLY A 524 4.80 4.97 20.59
C GLY A 524 4.76 4.40 19.17
N ARG A 525 3.55 4.21 18.63
CA ARG A 525 3.30 3.78 17.25
C ARG A 525 3.23 4.99 16.34
N ARG A 526 4.22 5.18 15.47
CA ARG A 526 4.27 6.31 14.55
C ARG A 526 4.47 5.85 13.12
N ALA A 527 3.68 6.37 12.20
CA ALA A 527 3.91 6.27 10.77
C ALA A 527 3.62 7.61 10.09
N THR A 528 4.17 7.81 8.91
CA THR A 528 3.86 8.99 8.08
C THR A 528 3.72 8.58 6.64
N ILE A 529 2.71 9.12 5.96
CA ILE A 529 2.64 9.11 4.50
C ILE A 529 3.18 10.43 3.99
N VAL A 530 4.04 10.35 2.99
CA VAL A 530 4.57 11.50 2.27
C VAL A 530 4.18 11.38 0.80
N LEU A 531 3.51 12.38 0.25
CA LEU A 531 3.28 12.48 -1.20
C LEU A 531 4.28 13.46 -1.79
N HIS A 532 4.89 13.06 -2.90
CA HIS A 532 5.91 13.88 -3.54
C HIS A 532 6.02 13.59 -5.03
N THR A 533 6.59 14.55 -5.76
CA THR A 533 6.97 14.40 -7.17
C THR A 533 8.45 14.70 -7.30
N ASP A 534 9.17 13.91 -8.08
CA ASP A 534 10.60 14.11 -8.27
C ASP A 534 10.92 15.45 -8.95
N ARG A 535 11.92 16.19 -8.47
CA ARG A 535 12.31 17.49 -9.03
C ARG A 535 12.70 17.43 -10.51
N GLU A 536 13.31 16.33 -10.92
CA GLU A 536 13.76 16.15 -12.31
C GLU A 536 12.60 15.84 -13.27
N ALA A 537 11.36 15.75 -12.75
CA ALA A 537 10.13 15.70 -13.54
C ALA A 537 10.05 16.81 -14.59
N ASN A 538 10.53 18.02 -14.29
CA ASN A 538 10.49 19.15 -15.23
C ASN A 538 11.30 18.88 -16.51
N SER A 539 12.42 18.18 -16.37
CA SER A 539 13.24 17.81 -17.51
C SER A 539 12.54 16.74 -18.36
N TRP A 540 11.71 15.88 -17.75
CA TRP A 540 10.89 14.93 -18.49
C TRP A 540 9.74 15.62 -19.22
N THR A 541 8.97 16.47 -18.53
CA THR A 541 7.78 17.09 -19.12
C THR A 541 8.09 18.16 -20.18
N GLY A 542 9.31 18.68 -20.18
CA GLY A 542 9.76 19.65 -21.18
C GLY A 542 10.11 19.00 -22.52
N ASP A 543 11.15 18.15 -22.51
CA ASP A 543 11.74 17.58 -23.73
C ASP A 543 12.00 16.07 -23.64
N ALA A 544 11.32 15.38 -22.71
CA ALA A 544 11.55 13.97 -22.38
C ALA A 544 13.03 13.68 -22.09
N HIS A 545 13.71 14.55 -21.35
CA HIS A 545 15.17 14.52 -21.14
C HIS A 545 15.99 14.56 -22.44
N GLY A 546 15.48 15.18 -23.51
CA GLY A 546 16.08 15.20 -24.84
C GLY A 546 15.79 13.95 -25.68
N TRP A 547 14.87 13.08 -25.25
CA TRP A 547 14.41 11.92 -26.01
C TRP A 547 13.09 12.13 -26.76
N ASN A 548 12.55 13.36 -26.75
CA ASN A 548 11.26 13.68 -27.37
C ASN A 548 11.11 13.18 -28.82
N ALA A 549 12.14 13.29 -29.67
CA ALA A 549 12.12 12.79 -31.05
C ALA A 549 11.77 11.29 -31.17
N TYR A 550 11.86 10.53 -30.07
CA TYR A 550 11.63 9.09 -30.01
C TYR A 550 10.49 8.68 -29.08
N VAL A 551 10.18 9.53 -28.10
CA VAL A 551 9.21 9.23 -27.05
C VAL A 551 7.82 9.80 -27.36
N VAL A 552 7.69 10.71 -28.34
CA VAL A 552 6.42 11.40 -28.63
C VAL A 552 5.29 10.40 -28.88
N ASN A 553 4.44 10.33 -27.84
CA ASN A 553 3.07 9.86 -27.84
C ASN A 553 2.32 10.40 -29.06
N HIS A 554 1.56 9.54 -29.73
CA HIS A 554 0.61 9.82 -30.81
C HIS A 554 -0.56 10.79 -30.44
N ARG A 555 -0.40 11.70 -29.45
CA ARG A 555 -1.48 12.58 -28.97
C ARG A 555 -1.38 14.04 -29.40
N ARG A 556 -0.23 14.53 -29.85
CA ARG A 556 -0.08 15.97 -30.24
C ARG A 556 -0.42 16.26 -31.71
N HIS A 557 -0.72 15.25 -32.53
CA HIS A 557 -1.10 15.49 -33.93
C HIS A 557 -2.57 15.95 -34.09
N ASP A 558 -3.47 15.57 -33.18
CA ASP A 558 -4.91 15.81 -33.38
C ASP A 558 -5.37 17.25 -33.06
N GLU A 559 -4.58 18.07 -32.36
CA GLU A 559 -5.00 19.44 -32.00
C GLU A 559 -4.56 20.52 -33.00
N ASN A 560 -3.68 20.19 -33.95
CA ASN A 560 -3.16 21.16 -34.93
C ASN A 560 -3.69 20.97 -36.37
N GLU A 561 -4.43 19.90 -36.66
CA GLU A 561 -5.01 19.67 -38.00
C GLU A 561 -6.41 20.31 -38.17
N GLY A 562 -6.94 21.00 -37.15
CA GLY A 562 -8.27 21.63 -37.18
C GLY A 562 -8.32 23.13 -37.51
N LYS A 563 -7.20 23.74 -37.92
CA LYS A 563 -7.14 25.18 -38.26
C LYS A 563 -6.28 25.42 -39.49
N GLY A 564 -6.87 25.34 -40.68
CA GLY A 564 -6.22 25.90 -41.86
C GLY A 564 -6.70 25.39 -43.20
N GLU A 565 -8.00 25.36 -43.47
CA GLU A 565 -8.54 25.36 -44.84
C GLU A 565 -9.80 26.23 -44.84
N ASP A 566 -9.63 27.55 -44.83
CA ASP A 566 -10.59 28.45 -45.48
C ASP A 566 -9.95 28.79 -46.83
N GLU A 567 -10.55 28.22 -47.88
CA GLU A 567 -10.16 28.30 -49.27
C GLU A 567 -10.39 29.72 -49.80
N ASP A 568 -9.34 30.30 -50.39
CA ASP A 568 -9.38 31.54 -51.17
C ASP A 568 -9.50 31.13 -52.65
N GLU A 569 -10.74 31.07 -53.15
CA GLU A 569 -11.04 30.83 -54.57
C GLU A 569 -10.72 32.08 -55.38
N GLY A 570 -9.54 32.11 -56.00
CA GLY A 570 -9.18 33.05 -57.06
C GLY A 570 -8.98 32.29 -58.37
N GLU A 571 -10.05 32.18 -59.17
CA GLU A 571 -9.98 31.74 -60.57
C GLU A 571 -9.39 32.87 -61.43
N ASP A 572 -8.30 32.55 -62.13
CA ASP A 572 -7.65 33.38 -63.14
C ASP A 572 -7.70 32.59 -64.46
N GLU A 573 -8.59 32.97 -65.37
CA GLU A 573 -8.65 32.43 -66.74
C GLU A 573 -8.52 33.56 -67.77
N GLY A 574 -7.45 33.49 -68.56
CA GLY A 574 -7.55 33.59 -70.02
C GLY A 574 -7.29 34.94 -70.68
N GLU A 575 -6.02 35.19 -71.04
CA GLU A 575 -5.65 35.99 -72.22
C GLU A 575 -6.18 35.34 -73.52
N VAL A 576 -6.84 36.11 -74.38
CA VAL A 576 -6.82 35.93 -75.84
C VAL A 576 -6.85 37.30 -76.52
N ASP A 577 -5.85 37.53 -77.38
CA ASP A 577 -5.67 38.69 -78.27
C ASP A 577 -6.63 38.70 -79.48
N GLU A 578 -6.67 39.89 -80.10
CA GLU A 578 -6.97 40.24 -81.51
C GLU A 578 -8.28 41.01 -81.82
N ASP A 579 -8.03 42.14 -82.51
CA ASP A 579 -8.85 43.13 -83.24
C ASP A 579 -9.63 44.25 -82.50
#